data_AF-A0A5C8K0Z4-F1
#
_entry.id   AF-A0A5C8K0Z4-F1
#
_cell.length_a   1.000
_cell.length_b   1.000
_cell.length_c   1.000
_cell.angle_alpha   90.00
_cell.angle_beta   90.00
_cell.angle_gamma   90.00
#
_symmetry.space_group_name_H-M   'P 1'
#
loop_
_entity.id
_entity.type
_entity.pdbx_description
1 polymer ?
#
loop_
_entity_poly.entity_id
_entity_poly.type
_entity_poly.pdbx_seq_one_letter_code
_entity_poly.pdbx_strand_id
1 'polypeptide(L)'
;MAQTRELLTQERRLASLLCRPRPAASDPVDPETFRGVLGRFATGVVAITALDREGRPHGLAANSFTSVSLDPPLVAFCVAYSSTSWPRLRAAKVITLNILAEHQRAVCAQMATRGGDKFAGLTWRESPGGNPVLDGALAWIDCRIDAEHPAGDHVIVVARVLQLDTHADGGPLVFYNRSYGGFDPIS
;
A
#
# COMPACT_ATOMS: atom_id res chain seq x y z
N MET A 1 -25.78 -2.97 22.38
CA MET A 1 -24.39 -2.64 21.95
C MET A 1 -23.43 -3.84 21.96
N ALA A 2 -23.65 -4.88 22.77
CA ALA A 2 -22.80 -6.10 22.77
C ALA A 2 -23.01 -6.98 21.51
N GLN A 3 -24.26 -7.21 21.09
CA GLN A 3 -24.61 -8.04 19.91
C GLN A 3 -24.00 -7.55 18.59
N THR A 4 -23.96 -6.23 18.35
CA THR A 4 -23.37 -5.65 17.13
C THR A 4 -21.86 -5.84 17.06
N ARG A 5 -21.19 -5.87 18.23
CA ARG A 5 -19.73 -6.06 18.35
C ARG A 5 -19.34 -7.53 18.16
N GLU A 6 -20.22 -8.46 18.55
CA GLU A 6 -20.07 -9.91 18.30
C GLU A 6 -20.27 -10.27 16.83
N LEU A 7 -21.27 -9.70 16.14
CA LEU A 7 -21.50 -9.89 14.69
C LEU A 7 -20.30 -9.44 13.85
N LEU A 8 -19.73 -8.25 14.13
CA LEU A 8 -18.53 -7.74 13.46
C LEU A 8 -17.27 -8.58 13.77
N THR A 9 -17.22 -9.23 14.93
CA THR A 9 -16.12 -10.14 15.31
C THR A 9 -16.27 -11.51 14.66
N GLN A 10 -17.51 -11.96 14.44
CA GLN A 10 -17.87 -13.21 13.78
C GLN A 10 -17.64 -13.14 12.26
N GLU A 11 -17.95 -12.01 11.61
CA GLU A 11 -17.59 -11.75 10.21
C GLU A 11 -16.06 -11.66 10.01
N ARG A 12 -15.33 -11.06 10.96
CA ARG A 12 -13.86 -11.02 10.95
C ARG A 12 -13.23 -12.40 11.12
N ARG A 13 -13.83 -13.29 11.92
CA ARG A 13 -13.41 -14.70 12.03
C ARG A 13 -13.76 -15.49 10.78
N LEU A 14 -14.92 -15.26 10.17
CA LEU A 14 -15.32 -15.89 8.90
C LEU A 14 -14.39 -15.49 7.74
N ALA A 15 -13.96 -14.23 7.64
CA ALA A 15 -12.98 -13.79 6.65
C ALA A 15 -11.61 -14.50 6.80
N SER A 16 -11.18 -14.77 8.04
CA SER A 16 -9.94 -15.53 8.31
C SER A 16 -10.06 -17.04 8.09
N LEU A 17 -11.27 -17.60 8.16
CA LEU A 17 -11.55 -19.03 8.00
C LEU A 17 -11.91 -19.43 6.56
N LEU A 18 -12.36 -18.48 5.74
CA LEU A 18 -12.75 -18.72 4.34
C LEU A 18 -11.62 -18.55 3.32
N CYS A 19 -10.46 -18.02 3.73
CA CYS A 19 -9.30 -17.80 2.85
C CYS A 19 -8.14 -18.74 3.20
N ARG A 20 -8.43 -20.05 3.28
CA ARG A 20 -7.36 -21.04 3.06
C ARG A 20 -7.09 -21.06 1.55
N PRO A 21 -5.82 -20.95 1.09
CA PRO A 21 -5.54 -21.17 -0.32
C PRO A 21 -6.03 -22.57 -0.67
N ARG A 22 -7.03 -22.64 -1.56
CA ARG A 22 -7.41 -23.90 -2.18
C ARG A 22 -6.16 -24.33 -2.97
N PRO A 23 -5.62 -25.55 -2.77
CA PRO A 23 -4.51 -26.01 -3.60
C PRO A 23 -4.95 -25.85 -5.05
N ALA A 24 -4.22 -25.04 -5.81
CA ALA A 24 -4.56 -24.77 -7.19
C ALA A 24 -4.62 -26.13 -7.92
N ALA A 25 -5.76 -26.44 -8.52
CA ALA A 25 -5.73 -27.26 -9.73
C ALA A 25 -4.67 -26.63 -10.65
N SER A 26 -3.84 -27.41 -11.34
CA SER A 26 -2.70 -26.90 -12.10
C SER A 26 -3.10 -25.69 -12.95
N ASP A 27 -2.80 -24.48 -12.46
CA ASP A 27 -3.14 -23.26 -13.18
C ASP A 27 -2.38 -23.31 -14.50
N PRO A 28 -3.03 -23.04 -15.64
CA PRO A 28 -2.38 -23.13 -16.95
C PRO A 28 -1.28 -22.07 -17.13
N VAL A 29 -1.15 -21.13 -16.19
CA VAL A 29 -0.22 -20.00 -16.24
C VAL A 29 0.97 -20.28 -15.34
N ASP A 30 2.15 -20.38 -15.93
CA ASP A 30 3.41 -20.45 -15.20
C ASP A 30 3.67 -19.13 -14.42
N PRO A 31 3.96 -19.18 -13.11
CA PRO A 31 4.17 -17.97 -12.30
C PRO A 31 5.33 -17.08 -12.77
N GLU A 32 6.39 -17.65 -13.33
CA GLU A 32 7.52 -16.85 -13.83
C GLU A 32 7.15 -16.10 -15.11
N THR A 33 6.43 -16.77 -16.00
CA THR A 33 5.84 -16.17 -17.19
C THR A 33 4.88 -15.04 -16.82
N PHE A 34 3.99 -15.25 -15.84
CA PHE A 34 3.08 -14.22 -15.35
C PHE A 34 3.83 -12.99 -14.83
N ARG A 35 4.84 -13.18 -13.98
CA ARG A 35 5.67 -12.08 -13.45
C ARG A 35 6.47 -11.38 -14.55
N GLY A 36 6.99 -12.13 -15.52
CA GLY A 36 7.74 -11.59 -16.65
C GLY A 36 6.88 -10.70 -17.56
N VAL A 37 5.63 -11.13 -17.84
CA VAL A 37 4.68 -10.33 -18.63
C VAL A 37 4.23 -9.09 -17.86
N LEU A 38 3.77 -9.25 -16.61
CA LEU A 38 3.29 -8.11 -15.81
C LEU A 38 4.40 -7.13 -15.45
N GLY A 39 5.65 -7.59 -15.32
CA GLY A 39 6.80 -6.72 -15.11
C GLY A 39 7.03 -5.72 -16.25
N ARG A 40 6.42 -5.91 -17.42
CA ARG A 40 6.50 -4.97 -18.55
C ARG A 40 5.52 -3.79 -18.42
N PHE A 41 4.61 -3.82 -17.46
CA PHE A 41 3.76 -2.68 -17.14
C PHE A 41 4.46 -1.82 -16.08
N ALA A 42 5.05 -0.71 -16.51
CA ALA A 42 5.75 0.21 -15.61
C ALA A 42 4.77 0.87 -14.63
N THR A 43 5.16 0.98 -13.37
CA THR A 43 4.36 1.67 -12.36
C THR A 43 5.23 2.61 -11.52
N GLY A 44 4.59 3.64 -10.96
CA GLY A 44 5.17 4.36 -9.83
C GLY A 44 5.12 3.50 -8.56
N VAL A 45 5.78 3.97 -7.50
CA VAL A 45 5.75 3.31 -6.19
C VAL A 45 5.21 4.24 -5.13
N VAL A 46 4.32 3.71 -4.27
CA VAL A 46 3.87 4.40 -3.07
C VAL A 46 4.38 3.70 -1.81
N ALA A 47 4.72 4.47 -0.78
CA ALA A 47 4.86 3.96 0.58
C ALA A 47 3.59 4.27 1.37
N ILE A 48 2.91 3.21 1.83
CA ILE A 48 1.71 3.29 2.66
C ILE A 48 2.16 3.32 4.11
N THR A 49 1.73 4.32 4.86
CA THR A 49 2.18 4.54 6.24
C THR A 49 1.01 4.82 7.18
N ALA A 50 1.21 4.51 8.45
CA ALA A 50 0.32 4.94 9.53
C ALA A 50 1.02 4.83 10.89
N LEU A 51 0.53 5.55 11.89
CA LEU A 51 0.89 5.34 13.29
C LEU A 51 -0.06 4.30 13.93
N ASP A 52 0.49 3.42 14.78
CA ASP A 52 -0.34 2.59 15.66
C ASP A 52 -0.85 3.39 16.87
N ARG A 53 -1.59 2.71 17.76
CA ARG A 53 -2.18 3.34 18.96
C ARG A 53 -1.15 3.84 19.96
N GLU A 54 0.06 3.29 19.91
CA GLU A 54 1.19 3.69 20.74
C GLU A 54 2.06 4.76 20.05
N GLY A 55 1.63 5.28 18.89
CA GLY A 55 2.35 6.30 18.12
C GLY A 55 3.54 5.74 17.32
N ARG A 56 3.68 4.42 17.17
CA ARG A 56 4.80 3.83 16.42
C ARG A 56 4.47 3.80 14.93
N PRO A 57 5.39 4.22 14.05
CA PRO A 57 5.15 4.23 12.63
C PRO A 57 5.28 2.83 12.02
N HIS A 58 4.35 2.51 11.12
CA HIS A 58 4.35 1.31 10.30
C HIS A 58 4.25 1.67 8.83
N GLY A 59 4.85 0.83 7.98
CA GLY A 59 4.91 1.11 6.56
C GLY A 59 5.05 -0.12 5.67
N LEU A 60 4.59 0.00 4.44
CA LEU A 60 4.86 -0.94 3.35
C LEU A 60 4.97 -0.21 2.01
N ALA A 61 5.79 -0.72 1.10
CA ALA A 61 5.83 -0.25 -0.28
C ALA A 61 4.83 -1.04 -1.13
N ALA A 62 4.14 -0.36 -2.05
CA ALA A 62 3.24 -0.95 -3.03
C ALA A 62 3.41 -0.27 -4.39
N ASN A 63 3.46 -1.06 -5.45
CA ASN A 63 3.48 -0.57 -6.83
C ASN A 63 2.19 -0.95 -7.59
N SER A 64 1.19 -1.44 -6.86
CA SER A 64 -0.17 -1.80 -7.33
C SER A 64 -1.18 -0.66 -7.15
N PHE A 65 -0.70 0.53 -6.79
CA PHE A 65 -1.52 1.72 -6.59
C PHE A 65 -2.18 2.17 -7.89
N THR A 66 -3.44 2.58 -7.81
CA THR A 66 -4.17 3.22 -8.92
C THR A 66 -5.27 4.15 -8.43
N SER A 67 -5.61 5.16 -9.23
CA SER A 67 -6.84 5.96 -9.05
C SER A 67 -8.06 5.17 -9.51
N VAL A 68 -9.18 5.28 -8.78
CA VAL A 68 -10.40 4.50 -9.05
C VAL A 68 -11.57 5.38 -9.45
N SER A 69 -11.81 6.47 -8.71
CA SER A 69 -13.00 7.31 -8.90
C SER A 69 -12.71 8.75 -8.51
N LEU A 70 -13.39 9.69 -9.18
CA LEU A 70 -13.36 11.12 -8.84
C LEU A 70 -14.52 11.51 -7.91
N ASP A 71 -15.72 10.94 -8.10
CA ASP A 71 -16.88 11.20 -7.25
C ASP A 71 -17.59 9.88 -6.86
N PRO A 72 -17.42 9.39 -5.62
CA PRO A 72 -16.51 9.93 -4.60
C PRO A 72 -15.03 9.70 -4.96
N PRO A 73 -14.08 10.45 -4.37
CA PRO A 73 -12.66 10.29 -4.66
C PRO A 73 -12.12 9.00 -4.02
N LEU A 74 -11.73 8.04 -4.85
CA LEU A 74 -11.26 6.71 -4.44
C LEU A 74 -9.93 6.35 -5.13
N VAL A 75 -9.09 5.64 -4.38
CA VAL A 75 -7.88 4.98 -4.86
C VAL A 75 -7.90 3.51 -4.46
N ALA A 76 -7.08 2.67 -5.09
CA ALA A 76 -6.91 1.29 -4.70
C ALA A 76 -5.44 0.85 -4.73
N PHE A 77 -5.15 -0.19 -3.95
CA PHE A 77 -3.88 -0.90 -3.95
C PHE A 77 -4.08 -2.33 -3.46
N CYS A 78 -3.18 -3.23 -3.86
CA CYS A 78 -3.23 -4.64 -3.47
C CYS A 78 -2.20 -4.94 -2.39
N VAL A 79 -2.58 -5.71 -1.37
CA VAL A 79 -1.70 -6.12 -0.28
C VAL A 79 -1.74 -7.64 -0.10
N ALA A 80 -0.57 -8.27 -0.03
CA ALA A 80 -0.49 -9.71 0.18
C ALA A 80 -1.00 -10.09 1.58
N TYR A 81 -1.71 -11.21 1.71
CA TYR A 81 -2.09 -11.75 3.03
C TYR A 81 -0.88 -12.09 3.91
N SER A 82 0.29 -12.29 3.31
CA SER A 82 1.55 -12.52 4.02
C SER A 82 2.19 -11.26 4.60
N SER A 83 1.62 -10.07 4.37
CA SER A 83 2.15 -8.80 4.88
C SER A 83 2.08 -8.73 6.41
N THR A 84 3.22 -8.49 7.06
CA THR A 84 3.28 -8.25 8.51
C THR A 84 2.95 -6.80 8.88
N SER A 85 3.07 -5.86 7.93
CA SER A 85 2.72 -4.44 8.15
C SER A 85 1.21 -4.20 8.02
N TRP A 86 0.53 -4.93 7.13
CA TRP A 86 -0.88 -4.66 6.79
C TRP A 86 -1.84 -4.71 7.99
N PRO A 87 -1.78 -5.70 8.89
CA PRO A 87 -2.69 -5.73 10.04
C PRO A 87 -2.59 -4.48 10.93
N ARG A 88 -1.41 -3.86 10.99
CA ARG A 88 -1.17 -2.63 11.77
C ARG A 88 -1.69 -1.40 11.05
N LEU A 89 -1.39 -1.26 9.76
CA LEU A 89 -1.90 -0.19 8.90
C LEU A 89 -3.44 -0.22 8.81
N ARG A 90 -4.02 -1.41 8.61
CA ARG A 90 -5.47 -1.64 8.54
C ARG A 90 -6.22 -1.23 9.81
N ALA A 91 -5.55 -1.26 10.96
CA ALA A 91 -6.15 -0.88 12.24
C ALA A 91 -6.19 0.64 12.45
N ALA A 92 -5.45 1.41 11.65
CA ALA A 92 -5.46 2.87 11.69
C ALA A 92 -6.77 3.43 11.12
N LYS A 93 -7.21 4.58 11.64
CA LYS A 93 -8.41 5.27 11.13
C LYS A 93 -8.17 5.90 9.75
N VAL A 94 -6.96 6.38 9.55
CA VAL A 94 -6.44 7.02 8.34
C VAL A 94 -5.07 6.40 8.07
N ILE A 95 -4.75 6.25 6.79
CA ILE A 95 -3.43 5.87 6.29
C ILE A 95 -2.94 6.96 5.32
N THR A 96 -1.63 7.11 5.19
CA THR A 96 -1.03 8.06 4.24
C THR A 96 -0.28 7.29 3.16
N LEU A 97 -0.66 7.52 1.89
CA LEU A 97 0.07 7.04 0.72
C LEU A 97 1.08 8.11 0.29
N ASN A 98 2.36 7.78 0.29
CA ASN A 98 3.45 8.65 -0.12
C ASN A 98 3.92 8.27 -1.53
N ILE A 99 3.74 9.13 -2.53
CA ILE A 99 4.25 8.89 -3.89
C ILE A 99 5.75 9.12 -3.90
N LEU A 100 6.54 8.07 -4.10
CA LEU A 100 7.99 8.13 -3.93
C LEU A 100 8.68 8.79 -5.12
N ALA A 101 9.67 9.64 -4.82
CA ALA A 101 10.56 10.25 -5.80
C ALA A 101 11.70 9.31 -6.19
N GLU A 102 12.30 9.52 -7.36
CA GLU A 102 13.37 8.70 -7.94
C GLU A 102 14.54 8.44 -6.96
N HIS A 103 14.95 9.47 -6.22
CA HIS A 103 16.04 9.38 -5.24
C HIS A 103 15.69 8.51 -4.01
N GLN A 104 14.42 8.18 -3.80
CA GLN A 104 13.93 7.42 -2.63
C GLN A 104 13.94 5.90 -2.84
N ARG A 105 14.78 5.37 -3.75
CA ARG A 105 15.00 3.93 -3.91
C ARG A 105 15.33 3.22 -2.59
N ALA A 106 16.18 3.82 -1.75
CA ALA A 106 16.55 3.25 -0.46
C ALA A 106 15.35 3.16 0.51
N VAL A 107 14.53 4.22 0.54
CA VAL A 107 13.28 4.26 1.32
C VAL A 107 12.31 3.17 0.85
N CYS A 108 12.12 3.03 -0.47
CA CYS A 108 11.30 1.97 -1.04
C CYS A 108 11.77 0.58 -0.60
N ALA A 109 13.08 0.31 -0.71
CA ALA A 109 13.66 -0.98 -0.33
C ALA A 109 13.44 -1.27 1.17
N GLN A 110 13.66 -0.27 2.02
CA GLN A 110 13.43 -0.36 3.47
C GLN A 110 11.97 -0.67 3.79
N MET A 111 11.03 0.02 3.14
CA MET A 111 9.58 -0.21 3.30
C MET A 111 9.13 -1.59 2.82
N ALA A 112 9.83 -2.19 1.84
CA ALA A 112 9.55 -3.52 1.30
C ALA A 112 10.08 -4.69 2.17
N THR A 113 10.96 -4.43 3.14
CA THR A 113 11.49 -5.47 4.03
C THR A 113 10.41 -6.12 4.91
N ARG A 114 10.68 -7.31 5.45
CA ARG A 114 9.81 -7.95 6.46
C ARG A 114 10.34 -7.68 7.86
N GLY A 115 9.47 -7.20 8.75
CA GLY A 115 9.84 -6.87 10.13
C GLY A 115 10.81 -5.70 10.24
N GLY A 116 11.46 -5.58 11.40
CA GLY A 116 12.42 -4.52 11.70
C GLY A 116 11.80 -3.13 11.94
N ASP A 117 12.65 -2.18 12.29
CA ASP A 117 12.30 -0.77 12.32
C ASP A 117 12.45 -0.17 10.91
N LYS A 118 11.35 -0.11 10.18
CA LYS A 118 11.31 0.43 8.82
C LYS A 118 11.42 1.96 8.77
N PHE A 119 11.36 2.65 9.90
CA PHE A 119 11.47 4.10 9.97
C PHE A 119 12.82 4.56 10.52
N ALA A 120 13.69 3.62 10.91
CA ALA A 120 15.06 3.92 11.33
C ALA A 120 15.78 4.76 10.26
N GLY A 121 16.26 5.94 10.66
CA GLY A 121 16.98 6.86 9.78
C GLY A 121 16.13 7.59 8.72
N LEU A 122 14.80 7.45 8.76
CA LEU A 122 13.90 8.19 7.87
C LEU A 122 13.37 9.44 8.55
N THR A 123 13.43 10.58 7.84
CA THR A 123 12.77 11.82 8.28
C THR A 123 11.36 11.87 7.70
N TRP A 124 10.40 12.24 8.53
CA TRP A 124 9.00 12.37 8.16
C TRP A 124 8.30 13.37 9.08
N ARG A 125 7.17 13.88 8.61
CA ARG A 125 6.26 14.75 9.37
C ARG A 125 4.84 14.22 9.33
N GLU A 126 4.01 14.62 10.27
CA GLU A 126 2.60 14.21 10.25
C GLU A 126 1.84 14.91 9.12
N SER A 127 1.02 14.15 8.39
CA SER A 127 -0.05 14.69 7.55
C SER A 127 -1.14 15.32 8.42
N PRO A 128 -2.09 16.09 7.85
CA PRO A 128 -3.29 16.50 8.56
C PRO A 128 -4.09 15.32 9.18
N GLY A 129 -4.00 14.13 8.58
CA GLY A 129 -4.54 12.88 9.12
C GLY A 129 -3.71 12.25 10.25
N GLY A 130 -2.60 12.86 10.68
CA GLY A 130 -1.76 12.45 11.80
C GLY A 130 -0.84 11.26 11.49
N ASN A 131 -0.50 11.04 10.23
CA ASN A 131 0.28 9.86 9.80
C ASN A 131 1.53 10.28 8.99
N PRO A 132 2.55 9.40 8.86
CA PRO A 132 3.82 9.80 8.28
C PRO A 132 3.77 10.23 6.81
N VAL A 133 4.16 11.48 6.55
CA VAL A 133 4.58 11.96 5.24
C VAL A 133 6.10 11.91 5.18
N LEU A 134 6.64 11.05 4.31
CA LEU A 134 8.07 10.85 4.16
C LEU A 134 8.70 12.07 3.47
N ASP A 135 9.74 12.65 4.06
CA ASP A 135 10.41 13.79 3.45
C ASP A 135 11.01 13.41 2.10
N GLY A 136 10.79 14.27 1.10
CA GLY A 136 11.22 14.06 -0.29
C GLY A 136 10.27 13.21 -1.13
N ALA A 137 9.15 12.73 -0.57
CA ALA A 137 8.07 12.18 -1.39
C ALA A 137 7.49 13.28 -2.29
N LEU A 138 7.05 12.93 -3.50
CA LEU A 138 6.50 13.90 -4.46
C LEU A 138 5.15 14.44 -4.02
N ALA A 139 4.32 13.58 -3.43
CA ALA A 139 2.98 13.90 -2.97
C ALA A 139 2.55 12.92 -1.88
N TRP A 140 1.51 13.29 -1.14
CA TRP A 140 0.88 12.43 -0.15
C TRP A 140 -0.65 12.44 -0.29
N ILE A 141 -1.27 11.34 0.12
CA ILE A 141 -2.72 11.14 0.07
C ILE A 141 -3.16 10.50 1.39
N ASP A 142 -3.95 11.23 2.18
CA ASP A 142 -4.61 10.68 3.36
C ASP A 142 -5.90 9.98 2.96
N CYS A 143 -6.03 8.72 3.36
CA CYS A 143 -7.17 7.89 3.01
C CYS A 143 -7.74 7.15 4.23
N ARG A 144 -9.05 6.90 4.20
CA ARG A 144 -9.70 5.91 5.05
C ARG A 144 -10.04 4.68 4.20
N ILE A 145 -9.86 3.48 4.75
CA ILE A 145 -10.29 2.25 4.10
C ILE A 145 -11.81 2.28 3.90
N ASP A 146 -12.25 2.13 2.65
CA ASP A 146 -13.65 2.15 2.23
C ASP A 146 -14.17 0.71 2.04
N ALA A 147 -13.37 -0.15 1.38
CA ALA A 147 -13.68 -1.57 1.21
C ALA A 147 -12.41 -2.44 1.08
N GLU A 148 -12.56 -3.74 1.34
CA GLU A 148 -11.54 -4.77 1.11
C GLU A 148 -12.17 -5.95 0.36
N HIS A 149 -11.55 -6.37 -0.74
CA HIS A 149 -12.03 -7.46 -1.59
C HIS A 149 -10.99 -8.58 -1.67
N PRO A 150 -11.32 -9.83 -1.32
CA PRO A 150 -10.43 -10.97 -1.53
C PRO A 150 -10.05 -11.15 -3.00
N ALA A 151 -8.77 -11.33 -3.29
CA ALA A 151 -8.25 -11.47 -4.65
C ALA A 151 -7.04 -12.43 -4.67
N GLY A 152 -7.32 -13.74 -4.64
CA GLY A 152 -6.27 -14.76 -4.63
C GLY A 152 -5.45 -14.73 -3.33
N ASP A 153 -4.14 -14.55 -3.46
CA ASP A 153 -3.19 -14.40 -2.35
C ASP A 153 -3.05 -12.94 -1.82
N HIS A 154 -3.83 -12.02 -2.39
CA HIS A 154 -3.90 -10.62 -2.01
C HIS A 154 -5.32 -10.20 -1.59
N VAL A 155 -5.39 -9.05 -0.93
CA VAL A 155 -6.62 -8.27 -0.77
C VAL A 155 -6.49 -6.99 -1.60
N ILE A 156 -7.54 -6.66 -2.36
CA ILE A 156 -7.68 -5.35 -2.99
C ILE A 156 -8.27 -4.42 -1.95
N VAL A 157 -7.57 -3.34 -1.64
CA VAL A 157 -8.01 -2.30 -0.71
C VAL A 157 -8.50 -1.12 -1.53
N VAL A 158 -9.77 -0.76 -1.35
CA VAL A 158 -10.33 0.49 -1.88
C VAL A 158 -10.34 1.50 -0.74
N ALA A 159 -9.73 2.66 -0.96
CA ALA A 159 -9.59 3.69 0.06
C ALA A 159 -10.17 5.01 -0.43
N ARG A 160 -10.95 5.65 0.44
CA ARG A 160 -11.53 6.95 0.22
C ARG A 160 -10.52 8.03 0.56
N VAL A 161 -10.26 8.90 -0.40
CA VAL A 161 -9.39 10.05 -0.22
C VAL A 161 -10.09 11.06 0.66
N LEU A 162 -9.38 11.55 1.67
CA LEU A 162 -9.84 12.58 2.59
C LEU A 162 -9.17 13.92 2.25
N GLN A 163 -7.85 13.89 2.07
CA GLN A 163 -7.01 15.04 1.77
C GLN A 163 -5.79 14.56 0.96
N LEU A 164 -5.24 15.42 0.12
CA LEU A 164 -4.00 15.16 -0.61
C LEU A 164 -3.31 16.48 -0.94
N ASP A 165 -2.00 16.44 -1.10
CA ASP A 165 -1.23 17.57 -1.61
C ASP A 165 0.06 17.10 -2.28
N THR A 166 0.60 17.96 -3.12
CA THR A 166 2.00 17.89 -3.55
C THR A 166 2.94 18.17 -2.37
N HIS A 167 4.19 17.74 -2.48
CA HIS A 167 5.13 17.82 -1.36
C HIS A 167 6.54 18.23 -1.76
N ALA A 168 7.12 17.62 -2.79
CA ALA A 168 8.43 17.95 -3.30
C ALA A 168 8.46 17.86 -4.83
N ASP A 169 9.40 18.56 -5.43
CA ASP A 169 9.67 18.48 -6.87
C ASP A 169 10.59 17.29 -7.21
N GLY A 170 10.58 16.88 -8.48
CA GLY A 170 11.48 15.85 -9.01
C GLY A 170 10.76 14.79 -9.84
N GLY A 171 11.51 13.77 -10.26
CA GLY A 171 11.00 12.63 -11.01
C GLY A 171 10.44 11.52 -10.10
N PRO A 172 9.47 10.72 -10.58
CA PRO A 172 8.91 9.58 -9.85
C PRO A 172 9.91 8.42 -9.78
N LEU A 173 9.87 7.67 -8.67
CA LEU A 173 10.45 6.34 -8.65
C LEU A 173 9.60 5.41 -9.50
N VAL A 174 10.18 4.90 -10.58
CA VAL A 174 9.55 3.94 -11.48
C VAL A 174 10.05 2.54 -11.15
N PHE A 175 9.13 1.58 -11.14
CA PHE A 175 9.43 0.15 -11.10
C PHE A 175 9.04 -0.50 -12.44
N TYR A 176 10.03 -1.08 -13.12
CA TYR A 176 9.85 -1.73 -14.42
C TYR A 176 10.76 -2.95 -14.50
N ASN A 177 10.20 -4.09 -14.89
CA ASN A 177 10.92 -5.34 -15.11
C ASN A 177 11.90 -5.68 -13.96
N ARG A 178 11.38 -5.68 -12.72
CA ARG A 178 12.14 -5.96 -11.47
C ARG A 178 13.26 -4.97 -11.15
N SER A 179 13.30 -3.84 -11.84
CA SER A 179 14.34 -2.82 -11.68
C SER A 179 13.71 -1.47 -11.33
N TYR A 180 14.51 -0.64 -10.66
CA TYR A 180 14.15 0.74 -10.36
C TYR A 180 14.70 1.68 -11.44
N GLY A 181 13.95 2.73 -11.76
CA GLY A 181 14.37 3.80 -12.67
C GLY A 181 13.65 5.11 -12.39
N GLY A 182 13.87 6.09 -13.26
CA GLY A 182 13.17 7.38 -13.27
C GLY A 182 12.27 7.53 -14.49
N PHE A 183 11.63 8.69 -14.60
CA PHE A 183 10.90 9.12 -15.79
C PHE A 183 11.69 10.19 -16.52
N ASP A 184 11.92 9.98 -17.81
CA ASP A 184 12.53 10.97 -18.71
C ASP A 184 11.48 11.41 -19.73
N PRO A 185 11.08 12.69 -19.77
CA PRO A 185 10.10 13.19 -20.72
C PRO A 185 10.58 13.01 -22.16
N ILE A 186 9.75 12.42 -23.01
CA ILE A 186 10.00 12.40 -24.44
C ILE A 186 9.55 13.76 -25.01
N SER A 187 10.48 14.48 -25.64
CA SER A 187 10.24 15.75 -26.33
C SER A 187 9.39 15.61 -27.58
#